data_AF-A0A7S2TWW4-F1
#
_entry.id   AF-A0A7S2TWW4-F1
#
_cell.length_a   1.000
_cell.length_b   1.000
_cell.length_c   1.000
_cell.angle_alpha   90.00
_cell.angle_beta   90.00
_cell.angle_gamma   90.00
#
_symmetry.space_group_name_H-M   'P 1'
#
loop_
_entity.id
_entity.type
_entity.pdbx_description
1 polymer ?
#
loop_
_entity_poly.entity_id
_entity_poly.type
_entity_poly.pdbx_seq_one_letter_code
_entity_poly.pdbx_strand_id
1 'polypeptide(L)'
;MGSFTSTPEQEAALNAKFAREDAITAMNKIEGFDVVIVCCTSKSQTDYWQKRLEESKGCISPADARVFAVEEDWTDGGAGNGLGTLYAWHKACAMDAKLK
;
A
#
# COMPACT_ATOMS: atom_id res chain seq x y z
N MET A 1 21.81 -22.61 -44.96
CA MET A 1 21.39 -22.16 -43.61
C MET A 1 19.95 -22.55 -43.45
N GLY A 2 19.65 -23.63 -42.72
CA GLY A 2 18.27 -24.06 -42.48
C GLY A 2 17.65 -23.19 -41.39
N SER A 3 16.47 -22.60 -41.66
CA SER A 3 15.72 -21.84 -40.66
C SER A 3 15.12 -22.81 -39.65
N PHE A 4 15.48 -22.66 -38.38
CA PHE A 4 14.94 -23.44 -37.27
C PHE A 4 13.71 -22.72 -36.74
N THR A 5 12.54 -23.05 -37.28
CA THR A 5 11.26 -22.55 -36.76
C THR A 5 10.71 -23.55 -35.76
N SER A 6 10.28 -23.06 -34.59
CA SER A 6 9.59 -23.84 -33.57
C SER A 6 8.34 -24.49 -34.13
N THR A 7 8.02 -25.70 -33.66
CA THR A 7 6.72 -26.32 -33.95
C THR A 7 5.61 -25.59 -33.18
N PRO A 8 4.35 -25.66 -33.64
CA PRO A 8 3.22 -25.12 -32.90
C PRO A 8 3.10 -25.64 -31.46
N GLU A 9 3.50 -26.90 -31.19
CA GLU A 9 3.49 -27.43 -29.82
C GLU A 9 4.57 -26.77 -28.93
N GLN A 10 5.74 -26.47 -29.50
CA GLN A 10 6.81 -25.79 -28.78
C GLN A 10 6.43 -24.34 -28.44
N GLU A 11 5.76 -23.64 -29.37
CA GLU A 11 5.22 -22.31 -29.13
C GLU A 11 4.12 -22.31 -28.06
N ALA A 12 3.19 -23.27 -28.13
CA ALA A 12 2.14 -23.41 -27.12
C ALA A 12 2.71 -23.69 -25.72
N ALA A 13 3.71 -24.56 -25.61
CA ALA A 13 4.36 -24.87 -24.35
C ALA A 13 5.12 -23.68 -23.76
N LEU A 14 5.75 -22.87 -24.62
CA LEU A 14 6.44 -21.64 -24.22
C LEU A 14 5.44 -20.58 -23.72
N ASN A 15 4.35 -20.36 -24.45
CA ASN A 15 3.28 -19.44 -24.04
C ASN A 15 2.63 -19.86 -22.71
N ALA A 16 2.41 -21.16 -22.50
CA ALA A 16 1.88 -21.68 -21.24
C ALA A 16 2.85 -21.46 -20.06
N LYS A 17 4.16 -21.51 -20.30
CA LYS A 17 5.16 -21.16 -19.28
C LYS A 17 5.10 -19.68 -18.91
N PHE A 18 5.10 -18.78 -19.90
CA PHE A 18 5.00 -17.34 -19.65
C PHE A 18 3.72 -16.98 -18.90
N ALA A 19 2.57 -17.52 -19.32
CA ALA A 19 1.29 -17.30 -18.63
C ALA A 19 1.31 -17.77 -17.16
N ARG A 20 2.03 -18.86 -16.85
CA ARG A 20 2.21 -19.34 -15.48
C ARG A 20 3.11 -18.40 -14.66
N GLU A 21 4.20 -17.92 -15.24
CA GLU A 21 5.12 -16.98 -14.58
C GLU A 21 4.42 -15.64 -14.27
N ASP A 22 3.63 -15.13 -15.21
CA ASP A 22 2.80 -13.93 -15.00
C ASP A 22 1.78 -14.13 -13.87
N ALA A 23 1.11 -15.29 -13.83
CA ALA A 23 0.17 -15.61 -12.77
C ALA A 23 0.84 -15.69 -11.38
N ILE A 24 2.01 -16.32 -11.29
CA ILE A 24 2.80 -16.37 -10.04
C ILE A 24 3.24 -14.97 -9.63
N THR A 25 3.67 -14.15 -10.58
CA THR A 25 4.09 -12.77 -10.33
C THR A 25 2.93 -11.93 -9.82
N ALA A 26 1.75 -12.06 -10.43
CA ALA A 26 0.53 -11.37 -10.00
C ALA A 26 0.11 -11.79 -8.60
N MET A 27 0.15 -13.09 -8.27
CA MET A 27 -0.19 -13.59 -6.93
C MET A 27 0.80 -13.15 -5.85
N ASN A 28 2.08 -12.99 -6.18
CA ASN A 28 3.12 -12.57 -5.25
C ASN A 28 3.28 -11.05 -5.16
N LYS A 29 2.56 -10.29 -5.99
CA LYS A 29 2.64 -8.83 -5.97
C LYS A 29 2.03 -8.33 -4.66
N ILE A 30 2.81 -7.56 -3.92
CA ILE A 30 2.32 -6.86 -2.72
C ILE A 30 1.53 -5.66 -3.21
N GLU A 31 0.22 -5.85 -3.36
CA GLU A 31 -0.73 -4.79 -3.67
C GLU A 31 -1.28 -4.21 -2.37
N GLY A 32 -0.95 -2.95 -2.11
CA GLY A 32 -1.44 -2.20 -0.97
C GLY A 32 -1.52 -0.72 -1.32
N PHE A 33 -1.98 0.09 -0.38
CA PHE A 33 -2.06 1.54 -0.60
C PHE A 33 -0.67 2.18 -0.52
N ASP A 34 -0.37 3.06 -1.47
CA ASP A 34 0.86 3.88 -1.44
C ASP A 34 0.88 4.85 -0.26
N VAL A 35 -0.30 5.24 0.22
CA VAL A 35 -0.47 6.12 1.37
C VAL A 35 -1.56 5.57 2.27
N VAL A 36 -1.23 5.36 3.54
CA VAL A 36 -2.16 4.93 4.59
C VAL A 36 -2.27 6.03 5.63
N ILE A 37 -3.48 6.52 5.87
CA ILE A 37 -3.75 7.54 6.89
C ILE A 37 -4.72 6.94 7.90
N VAL A 38 -4.34 6.95 9.17
CA VAL A 38 -5.16 6.46 10.28
C VAL A 38 -5.57 7.63 11.14
N CYS A 39 -6.87 7.90 11.22
CA CYS A 39 -7.42 8.86 12.16
C CYS A 39 -7.67 8.15 13.49
N CYS A 40 -7.07 8.65 14.56
CA CYS A 40 -7.09 8.06 15.89
C CYS A 40 -7.69 9.03 16.91
N THR A 41 -8.30 8.53 17.97
CA THR A 41 -8.93 9.40 18.99
C THR A 41 -8.01 9.77 20.14
N SER A 42 -6.78 9.25 20.15
CA SER A 42 -5.80 9.51 21.21
C SER A 42 -4.38 9.35 20.72
N LYS A 43 -3.45 10.01 21.41
CA LYS A 43 -2.00 9.83 21.21
C LYS A 43 -1.51 8.38 21.32
N SER A 44 -2.06 7.60 22.25
CA SER A 44 -1.67 6.20 22.41
C SER A 44 -2.02 5.34 21.18
N GLN A 45 -3.15 5.64 20.54
CA GLN A 45 -3.58 4.96 19.32
C GLN A 45 -2.72 5.37 18.13
N THR A 46 -2.40 6.67 17.98
CA THR A 46 -1.51 7.10 16.90
C THR A 46 -0.14 6.46 16.99
N ASP A 47 0.48 6.45 18.17
CA ASP A 47 1.80 5.84 18.37
C ASP A 47 1.77 4.34 18.04
N TYR A 48 0.72 3.63 18.47
CA TYR A 48 0.54 2.21 18.17
C TYR A 48 0.40 1.96 16.66
N TRP A 49 -0.52 2.66 15.98
CA TRP A 49 -0.81 2.43 14.58
C TRP A 49 0.32 2.86 13.66
N GLN A 50 0.97 3.99 13.96
CA GLN A 50 2.16 4.43 13.24
C GLN A 50 3.22 3.33 13.28
N LYS A 51 3.59 2.87 14.48
CA LYS A 51 4.63 1.84 14.66
C LYS A 51 4.25 0.54 13.95
N ARG A 52 3.05 0.02 14.20
CA ARG A 52 2.61 -1.28 13.67
C ARG A 52 2.58 -1.32 12.14
N LEU A 53 2.09 -0.25 11.52
CA LEU A 53 1.96 -0.19 10.06
C LEU A 53 3.30 0.07 9.38
N GLU A 54 4.17 0.89 9.97
CA GLU A 54 5.56 1.04 9.54
C GLU A 54 6.33 -0.29 9.57
N GLU A 55 6.22 -1.06 10.66
CA GLU A 55 6.89 -2.36 10.82
C GLU A 55 6.41 -3.44 9.84
N SER A 56 5.25 -3.24 9.19
CA SER A 56 4.66 -4.22 8.25
C SER A 56 4.76 -3.82 6.77
N LYS A 57 5.44 -2.71 6.47
CA LYS A 57 5.80 -2.32 5.10
C LYS A 57 6.68 -3.40 4.45
N GLY A 58 6.51 -3.59 3.15
CA GLY A 58 7.15 -4.66 2.39
C GLY A 58 6.54 -6.05 2.62
N CYS A 59 5.50 -6.18 3.45
CA CYS A 59 4.75 -7.41 3.65
C CYS A 59 3.27 -7.23 3.28
N ILE A 60 2.61 -6.21 3.84
CA ILE A 60 1.17 -5.95 3.66
C ILE A 60 0.94 -4.70 2.80
N SER A 61 1.87 -3.76 2.85
CA SER A 61 1.89 -2.56 2.01
C SER A 61 3.23 -2.48 1.30
N PRO A 62 3.33 -1.74 0.19
CA PRO A 62 4.62 -1.47 -0.45
C PRO A 62 5.67 -0.99 0.55
N ALA A 63 6.94 -1.35 0.30
CA ALA A 63 8.04 -0.98 1.20
C ALA A 63 8.25 0.54 1.30
N ASP A 64 7.89 1.26 0.24
CA ASP A 64 7.93 2.71 0.09
C ASP A 64 6.60 3.40 0.42
N ALA A 65 5.59 2.66 0.88
CA ALA A 65 4.32 3.23 1.31
C ALA A 65 4.55 4.29 2.39
N ARG A 66 3.73 5.34 2.43
CA ARG A 66 3.75 6.36 3.48
C ARG A 66 2.64 6.12 4.47
N VAL A 67 2.97 6.09 5.76
CA VAL A 67 2.00 5.87 6.84
C VAL A 67 1.94 7.12 7.71
N PHE A 68 0.72 7.60 7.96
CA PHE A 68 0.47 8.73 8.85
C PHE A 68 -0.67 8.39 9.80
N ALA A 69 -0.35 8.13 11.07
CA ALA A 69 -1.34 8.07 12.12
C ALA A 69 -1.49 9.46 12.76
N VAL A 70 -2.71 9.98 12.76
CA VAL A 70 -3.02 11.34 13.21
C VAL A 70 -4.10 11.33 14.28
N GLU A 71 -3.92 12.14 15.30
CA GLU A 71 -4.87 12.26 16.40
C GLU A 71 -5.96 13.27 16.02
N GLU A 72 -7.21 12.89 16.21
CA GLU A 72 -8.35 13.80 16.16
C GLU A 72 -8.34 14.62 17.47
N ASP A 73 -8.20 15.93 17.35
CA ASP A 73 -8.06 16.88 18.47
C ASP A 73 -9.31 17.76 18.62
N TRP A 74 -10.47 17.19 18.30
CA TRP A 74 -11.77 17.84 18.46
C TRP A 74 -12.20 17.84 19.93
N THR A 75 -12.54 19.01 20.48
CA THR A 75 -12.91 19.17 21.90
C THR A 75 -14.26 18.55 22.28
N ASP A 76 -15.22 18.44 21.35
CA ASP A 76 -16.62 18.13 21.66
C ASP A 76 -17.15 16.87 20.94
N GLY A 77 -16.55 15.71 21.21
CA GLY A 77 -17.13 14.42 20.81
C GLY A 77 -16.80 13.93 19.39
N GLY A 78 -15.75 14.48 18.77
CA GLY A 78 -15.27 14.06 17.44
C GLY A 78 -16.05 14.69 16.28
N ALA A 79 -15.44 14.76 15.10
CA ALA A 79 -16.07 15.37 13.92
C ALA A 79 -16.88 14.38 13.05
N GLY A 80 -16.92 13.10 13.47
CA GLY A 80 -17.51 12.02 12.67
C GLY A 80 -16.69 11.67 11.42
N ASN A 81 -17.13 10.64 10.69
CA ASN A 81 -16.31 10.04 9.63
C ASN A 81 -15.94 11.00 8.50
N GLY A 82 -16.86 11.85 8.04
CA GLY A 82 -16.60 12.74 6.90
C GLY A 82 -15.54 13.81 7.20
N LEU A 83 -15.82 14.66 8.19
CA LEU A 83 -14.90 15.74 8.58
C LEU A 83 -13.62 15.19 9.21
N GLY A 84 -13.71 14.09 9.97
CA GLY A 84 -12.57 13.39 10.53
C GLY A 84 -11.59 12.92 9.44
N THR A 85 -12.08 12.33 8.35
CA THR A 85 -11.22 11.93 7.22
C THR A 85 -10.55 13.12 6.55
N LEU A 86 -11.29 14.20 6.27
CA LEU A 86 -10.71 15.39 5.63
C LEU A 86 -9.64 16.05 6.53
N TYR A 87 -9.92 16.13 7.82
CA TYR A 87 -8.98 16.69 8.78
C TYR A 87 -7.71 15.83 8.92
N ALA A 88 -7.88 14.50 8.96
CA ALA A 88 -6.76 13.57 8.98
C ALA A 88 -5.86 13.71 7.74
N TRP A 89 -6.45 13.87 6.56
CA TRP A 89 -5.72 14.17 5.33
C TRP A 89 -4.90 15.46 5.45
N HIS A 90 -5.51 16.56 5.93
CA HIS A 90 -4.80 17.82 6.12
C HIS A 90 -3.60 17.69 7.07
N LYS A 91 -3.76 16.99 8.20
CA LYS A 91 -2.66 16.74 9.15
C LYS A 91 -1.55 15.89 8.52
N ALA A 92 -1.91 14.85 7.77
CA ALA A 92 -0.94 14.01 7.06
C ALA A 92 -0.13 14.81 6.03
N CYS A 93 -0.76 15.67 5.24
CA CYS A 93 -0.05 16.56 4.32
C CYS A 93 0.92 17.50 5.04
N ALA A 94 0.51 18.05 6.19
CA ALA A 94 1.39 18.90 6.99
C ALA A 94 2.56 18.14 7.62
N MET A 95 2.39 16.85 7.95
CA MET A 95 3.47 15.98 8.40
C MET A 95 4.44 15.65 7.26
N ASP A 96 3.93 15.26 6.10
CA ASP A 96 4.74 14.95 4.91
C ASP A 96 5.59 16.15 4.47
N ALA A 97 5.03 17.36 4.54
CA ALA A 97 5.77 18.58 4.22
C ALA A 97 6.95 18.85 5.17
N LYS A 98 6.94 18.32 6.40
CA LYS A 98 8.04 18.44 7.38
C LYS A 98 9.13 17.38 7.22
N LEU A 99 8.86 16.32 6.44
CA LEU A 99 9.81 15.24 6.17
C LEU A 99 10.69 15.51 4.94
N LYS A 100 10.35 16.55 4.15
CA LYS A 100 11.13 17.04 3.01
C LYS A 100 12.11 18.12 3.45
#